data_AF-A0A698FEH6-F1
#
_entry.id   AF-A0A698FEH6-F1
#
_cell.length_a   1.000
_cell.length_b   1.000
_cell.length_c   1.000
_cell.angle_alpha   90.00
_cell.angle_beta   90.00
_cell.angle_gamma   90.00
#
_symmetry.space_group_name_H-M   'P 1'
#
loop_
_entity.id
_entity.type
_entity.pdbx_description
1 polymer ?
#
loop_
_entity_poly.entity_id
_entity_poly.type
_entity_poly.pdbx_seq_one_letter_code
_entity_poly.pdbx_strand_id
1 'polypeptide(L)'
;MQEKIQILIDLLEINKAQATDIVGRYLKNAKDIHSFLDFYFETLEKENIIGTTYEKLRMVCKKAEIEFKKRFEDKEIFLEWLCNKYKNQACFRLHEGDFEYSYFASCGNGKKIKINQKSIDILVCVNAFKQISYKNGEPLENNEFKEALLEFIFKNQDRIGKNLNIPLSVKKIEKVLSLEEKIEIEKIEETKLFNENKDRFEFFIKSKKALKKIS
;
A
#
# COMPACT_ATOMS: atom_id res chain seq x y z
N MET A 1 -16.05 16.83 -24.04
CA MET A 1 -15.33 18.11 -24.32
C MET A 1 -16.32 19.28 -24.38
N GLN A 2 -17.37 19.22 -25.21
CA GLN A 2 -18.44 20.22 -25.22
C GLN A 2 -19.12 20.41 -23.87
N GLU A 3 -19.42 19.32 -23.17
CA GLU A 3 -20.00 19.37 -21.82
C GLU A 3 -19.17 20.21 -20.83
N LYS A 4 -17.85 19.98 -20.77
CA LYS A 4 -16.93 20.78 -19.92
C LYS A 4 -16.93 22.26 -20.30
N ILE A 5 -17.00 22.56 -21.61
CA ILE A 5 -17.05 23.94 -22.10
C ILE A 5 -18.35 24.60 -21.62
N GLN A 6 -19.48 23.90 -21.74
CA GLN A 6 -20.78 24.41 -21.32
C GLN A 6 -20.82 24.66 -19.80
N ILE A 7 -20.33 23.71 -19.01
CA ILE A 7 -20.26 23.85 -17.53
C ILE A 7 -19.43 25.07 -17.12
N LEU A 8 -18.29 25.33 -17.77
CA LEU A 8 -17.49 26.53 -17.46
C LEU A 8 -18.20 27.82 -17.87
N ILE A 9 -18.93 27.83 -19.00
CA ILE A 9 -19.73 29.00 -19.41
C ILE A 9 -20.83 29.26 -18.39
N ASP A 10 -21.58 28.22 -18.00
CA ASP A 10 -22.76 28.34 -17.15
C ASP A 10 -22.39 28.73 -15.70
N LEU A 11 -21.29 28.18 -15.17
CA LEU A 11 -20.92 28.39 -13.76
C LEU A 11 -19.94 29.53 -13.53
N LEU A 12 -19.14 29.90 -14.53
CA LEU A 12 -18.11 30.94 -14.40
C LEU A 12 -18.37 32.15 -15.31
N GLU A 13 -19.50 32.17 -16.02
CA GLU A 13 -19.96 33.28 -16.86
C GLU A 13 -18.90 33.76 -17.89
N ILE A 14 -18.04 32.85 -18.35
CA ILE A 14 -17.03 33.15 -19.38
C ILE A 14 -17.58 32.88 -20.77
N ASN A 15 -17.01 33.53 -21.79
CA ASN A 15 -17.45 33.29 -23.17
C ASN A 15 -16.93 31.95 -23.72
N LYS A 16 -17.57 31.47 -24.79
CA LYS A 16 -17.24 30.19 -25.43
C LYS A 16 -15.78 30.08 -25.88
N ALA A 17 -15.17 31.16 -26.36
CA ALA A 17 -13.78 31.15 -26.79
C ALA A 17 -12.82 30.94 -25.60
N GLN A 18 -13.07 31.64 -24.49
CA GLN A 18 -12.33 31.51 -23.24
C GLN A 18 -12.47 30.10 -22.64
N ALA A 19 -13.70 29.56 -22.57
CA ALA A 19 -13.94 28.20 -22.08
C ALA A 19 -13.24 27.14 -22.96
N THR A 20 -13.25 27.34 -24.28
CA THR A 20 -12.55 26.46 -25.22
C THR A 20 -11.04 26.51 -25.04
N ASP A 21 -10.44 27.69 -24.80
CA ASP A 21 -9.00 27.82 -24.50
C ASP A 21 -8.62 27.03 -23.24
N ILE A 22 -9.38 27.19 -22.14
CA ILE A 22 -9.12 26.50 -20.87
C ILE A 22 -9.24 24.99 -21.02
N VAL A 23 -10.34 24.51 -21.62
CA VAL A 23 -10.55 23.07 -21.80
C VAL A 23 -9.51 22.49 -22.75
N GLY A 24 -9.16 23.18 -23.83
CA GLY A 24 -8.17 22.74 -24.79
C GLY A 24 -6.77 22.61 -24.20
N ARG A 25 -6.33 23.61 -23.43
CA ARG A 25 -4.97 23.66 -22.88
C ARG A 25 -4.80 22.83 -21.61
N TYR A 26 -5.77 22.85 -20.70
CA TYR A 26 -5.58 22.35 -19.34
C TYR A 26 -6.49 21.18 -18.98
N LEU A 27 -7.75 21.21 -19.42
CA LEU A 27 -8.77 20.26 -18.94
C LEU A 27 -9.16 19.18 -19.95
N LYS A 28 -8.40 19.04 -21.04
CA LYS A 28 -8.69 18.09 -22.13
C LYS A 28 -8.92 16.68 -21.57
N ASN A 29 -8.02 16.25 -20.68
CA ASN A 29 -8.00 14.92 -20.08
C ASN A 29 -8.65 14.85 -18.68
N ALA A 30 -9.15 15.96 -18.15
CA ALA A 30 -9.81 15.96 -16.83
C ALA A 30 -11.05 15.05 -16.86
N LYS A 31 -11.13 14.04 -15.99
CA LYS A 31 -12.30 13.12 -15.99
C LYS A 31 -13.51 13.73 -15.31
N ASP A 32 -13.27 14.57 -14.32
CA ASP A 32 -14.30 15.23 -13.51
C ASP A 32 -14.03 16.74 -13.49
N ILE A 33 -14.99 17.49 -14.03
CA ILE A 33 -14.93 18.95 -14.10
C ILE A 33 -15.40 19.59 -12.79
N HIS A 34 -16.28 18.94 -12.04
CA HIS A 34 -16.79 19.46 -10.77
C HIS A 34 -15.71 19.41 -9.70
N SER A 35 -14.98 18.29 -9.60
CA SER A 35 -13.77 18.22 -8.75
C SER A 35 -12.73 19.30 -9.08
N PHE A 36 -12.63 19.72 -10.35
CA PHE A 36 -11.76 20.84 -10.73
C PHE A 36 -12.31 22.19 -10.29
N LEU A 37 -13.63 22.39 -10.34
CA LEU A 37 -14.28 23.61 -9.90
C LEU A 37 -14.16 23.81 -8.39
N ASP A 38 -14.32 22.74 -7.61
CA ASP A 38 -14.09 22.78 -6.15
C ASP A 38 -12.65 23.22 -5.85
N PHE A 39 -11.66 22.58 -6.50
CA PHE A 39 -10.26 22.99 -6.42
C PHE A 39 -10.04 24.45 -6.84
N TYR A 40 -10.74 24.92 -7.87
CA TYR A 40 -10.65 26.29 -8.34
C TYR A 40 -11.11 27.29 -7.28
N PHE A 41 -12.28 27.08 -6.69
CA PHE A 41 -12.80 27.97 -5.64
C PHE A 41 -11.92 27.95 -4.39
N GLU A 42 -11.51 26.78 -3.93
CA GLU A 42 -10.57 26.64 -2.81
C GLU A 42 -9.25 27.37 -3.05
N THR A 43 -8.70 27.25 -4.26
CA THR A 43 -7.43 27.92 -4.63
C THR A 43 -7.60 29.43 -4.68
N LEU A 44 -8.73 29.94 -5.19
CA LEU A 44 -8.99 31.38 -5.21
C LEU A 44 -9.05 31.96 -3.80
N GLU A 45 -9.77 31.29 -2.89
CA GLU A 45 -9.90 31.71 -1.49
C GLU A 45 -8.56 31.68 -0.77
N LYS A 46 -7.79 30.60 -0.92
CA LYS A 46 -6.52 30.42 -0.22
C LYS A 46 -5.44 31.41 -0.66
N GLU A 47 -5.36 31.69 -1.96
CA GLU A 47 -4.23 32.40 -2.57
C GLU A 47 -4.54 33.88 -2.88
N ASN A 48 -5.74 34.38 -2.53
CA ASN A 48 -6.18 35.76 -2.77
C ASN A 48 -5.94 36.23 -4.21
N ILE A 49 -6.29 35.39 -5.19
CA ILE A 49 -6.04 35.67 -6.62
C ILE A 49 -7.01 36.75 -7.13
N ILE A 50 -6.45 37.87 -7.61
CA ILE A 50 -7.21 39.01 -8.14
C ILE A 50 -7.19 38.98 -9.68
N GLY A 51 -8.29 39.41 -10.31
CA GLY A 51 -8.42 39.51 -11.77
C GLY A 51 -9.82 39.19 -12.27
N THR A 52 -9.98 39.23 -13.60
CA THR A 52 -11.20 38.76 -14.27
C THR A 52 -11.37 37.24 -14.09
N THR A 53 -12.59 36.71 -14.26
CA THR A 53 -12.85 35.27 -14.08
C THR A 53 -11.98 34.39 -14.99
N TYR A 54 -11.73 34.85 -16.22
CA TYR A 54 -10.84 34.16 -17.16
C TYR A 54 -9.37 34.17 -16.72
N GLU A 55 -8.86 35.31 -16.21
CA GLU A 55 -7.49 35.39 -15.69
C GLU A 55 -7.30 34.51 -14.46
N LYS A 56 -8.26 34.56 -13.53
CA LYS A 56 -8.33 33.68 -12.37
C LYS A 56 -8.26 32.21 -12.77
N LEU A 57 -9.08 31.78 -13.74
CA LEU A 57 -9.05 30.42 -14.30
C LEU A 57 -7.68 30.03 -14.84
N ARG A 58 -7.05 30.91 -15.64
CA ARG A 58 -5.71 30.64 -16.18
C ARG A 58 -4.66 30.52 -15.09
N MET A 59 -4.72 31.39 -14.06
CA MET A 59 -3.79 31.35 -12.94
C MET A 59 -3.94 30.06 -12.13
N VAL A 60 -5.17 29.66 -11.81
CA VAL A 60 -5.44 28.39 -11.13
C VAL A 60 -4.98 27.21 -11.98
N CYS A 61 -5.26 27.18 -13.28
CA CYS A 61 -4.80 26.10 -14.16
C CYS A 61 -3.27 26.02 -14.22
N LYS A 62 -2.58 27.16 -14.32
CA LYS A 62 -1.11 27.21 -14.27
C LYS A 62 -0.56 26.77 -12.92
N LYS A 63 -1.19 27.17 -11.81
CA LYS A 63 -0.83 26.69 -10.47
C LYS A 63 -1.01 25.19 -10.35
N ALA A 64 -2.14 24.65 -10.82
CA ALA A 64 -2.39 23.21 -10.84
C ALA A 64 -1.34 22.46 -11.68
N GLU A 65 -0.92 23.02 -12.82
CA GLU A 65 0.13 22.44 -13.66
C GLU A 65 1.51 22.49 -12.96
N ILE A 66 1.85 23.60 -12.31
CA ILE A 66 3.08 23.75 -11.53
C ILE A 66 3.08 22.80 -10.34
N GLU A 67 1.97 22.72 -9.61
CA GLU A 67 1.82 21.82 -8.47
C GLU A 67 1.89 20.37 -8.93
N PHE A 68 1.27 20.02 -10.07
CA PHE A 68 1.40 18.71 -10.68
C PHE A 68 2.86 18.41 -11.03
N LYS A 69 3.57 19.31 -11.72
CA LYS A 69 4.99 19.14 -12.02
C LYS A 69 5.83 18.97 -10.75
N LYS A 70 5.58 19.80 -9.73
CA LYS A 70 6.24 19.69 -8.42
C LYS A 70 5.95 18.35 -7.75
N ARG A 71 4.73 17.79 -7.85
CA ARG A 71 4.42 16.44 -7.34
C ARG A 71 5.22 15.32 -8.04
N PHE A 72 5.71 15.53 -9.25
CA PHE A 72 6.60 14.59 -9.95
C PHE A 72 8.08 14.79 -9.64
N GLU A 73 8.45 15.94 -9.09
CA GLU A 73 9.84 16.31 -8.81
C GLU A 73 10.19 16.24 -7.31
N ASP A 74 9.22 16.46 -6.43
CA ASP A 74 9.40 16.60 -4.98
C ASP A 74 8.60 15.52 -4.20
N LYS A 75 9.34 14.70 -3.44
CA LYS A 75 8.78 13.59 -2.65
C LYS A 75 7.93 14.08 -1.46
N GLU A 76 8.24 15.23 -0.86
CA GLU A 76 7.49 15.78 0.27
C GLU A 76 6.13 16.32 -0.18
N ILE A 77 6.12 17.09 -1.27
CA ILE A 77 4.88 17.61 -1.88
C ILE A 77 3.99 16.45 -2.34
N PHE A 78 4.59 15.40 -2.89
CA PHE A 78 3.88 14.18 -3.25
C PHE A 78 3.23 13.48 -2.05
N LEU A 79 3.94 13.35 -0.94
CA LEU A 79 3.40 12.76 0.29
C LEU A 79 2.27 13.59 0.89
N GLU A 80 2.40 14.91 0.86
CA GLU A 80 1.32 15.82 1.28
C GLU A 80 0.07 15.64 0.43
N TRP A 81 0.22 15.56 -0.89
CA TRP A 81 -0.90 15.30 -1.79
C TRP A 81 -1.55 13.93 -1.53
N LEU A 82 -0.76 12.87 -1.34
CA LEU A 82 -1.26 11.54 -1.00
C LEU A 82 -2.05 11.56 0.31
N CYS A 83 -1.52 12.22 1.33
CA CYS A 83 -2.16 12.37 2.64
C CYS A 83 -3.50 13.11 2.53
N ASN A 84 -3.56 14.18 1.75
CA ASN A 84 -4.80 14.95 1.58
C ASN A 84 -5.87 14.16 0.82
N LYS A 85 -5.47 13.42 -0.21
CA LYS A 85 -6.41 12.69 -1.08
C LYS A 85 -6.90 11.37 -0.50
N TYR A 86 -6.02 10.62 0.16
CA TYR A 86 -6.30 9.26 0.66
C TYR A 86 -6.16 9.17 2.17
N LYS A 87 -6.48 10.24 2.90
CA LYS A 87 -6.31 10.32 4.35
C LYS A 87 -6.89 9.08 5.05
N ASN A 88 -6.02 8.30 5.70
CA ASN A 88 -6.38 7.05 6.39
C ASN A 88 -7.05 5.98 5.48
N GLN A 89 -6.81 6.04 4.18
CA GLN A 89 -7.28 5.08 3.18
C GLN A 89 -6.09 4.47 2.44
N ALA A 90 -6.31 3.29 1.86
CA ALA A 90 -5.32 2.67 0.99
C ALA A 90 -5.15 3.54 -0.26
N CYS A 91 -3.91 3.91 -0.57
CA CYS A 91 -3.58 4.76 -1.72
C CYS A 91 -2.80 4.00 -2.78
N PHE A 92 -2.12 2.91 -2.42
CA PHE A 92 -1.28 2.16 -3.33
C PHE A 92 -1.31 0.67 -2.99
N ARG A 93 -1.26 -0.18 -4.01
CA ARG A 93 -1.13 -1.62 -3.87
C ARG A 93 0.25 -2.05 -4.34
N LEU A 94 1.00 -2.65 -3.43
CA LEU A 94 2.27 -3.30 -3.70
C LEU A 94 2.04 -4.81 -3.83
N HIS A 95 2.73 -5.41 -4.79
CA HIS A 95 2.75 -6.84 -5.02
C HIS A 95 4.08 -7.46 -4.62
N GLU A 96 4.05 -8.76 -4.29
CA GLU A 96 5.28 -9.50 -4.03
C GLU A 96 6.21 -9.45 -5.26
N GLY A 97 7.44 -8.98 -5.06
CA GLY A 97 8.43 -8.86 -6.13
C GLY A 97 8.34 -7.61 -7.02
N ASP A 98 7.47 -6.64 -6.71
CA ASP A 98 7.42 -5.33 -7.40
C ASP A 98 8.78 -4.60 -7.37
N PHE A 99 9.51 -4.73 -6.25
CA PHE A 99 10.89 -4.29 -6.10
C PHE A 99 11.64 -5.12 -5.03
N GLU A 100 12.97 -5.04 -5.07
CA GLU A 100 13.88 -5.62 -4.08
C GLU A 100 14.47 -4.51 -3.22
N TYR A 101 14.61 -4.77 -1.92
CA TYR A 101 15.28 -3.89 -0.98
C TYR A 101 16.27 -4.66 -0.13
N SER A 102 17.25 -3.95 0.40
CA SER A 102 18.25 -4.53 1.27
C SER A 102 18.33 -3.74 2.57
N TYR A 103 18.44 -4.45 3.69
CA TYR A 103 18.56 -3.84 4.99
C TYR A 103 19.66 -4.52 5.82
N PHE A 104 20.22 -3.80 6.78
CA PHE A 104 21.24 -4.34 7.67
C PHE A 104 20.63 -4.82 8.99
N ALA A 105 20.71 -6.13 9.25
CA ALA A 105 20.30 -6.71 10.53
C ALA A 105 21.52 -6.94 11.43
N SER A 106 21.40 -6.58 12.71
CA SER A 106 22.38 -6.92 13.73
C SER A 106 22.13 -8.33 14.23
N CYS A 107 23.10 -9.23 14.06
CA CYS A 107 23.10 -10.50 14.77
C CYS A 107 23.45 -10.28 16.25
N GLY A 108 23.03 -11.19 17.13
CA GLY A 108 23.32 -11.14 18.57
C GLY A 108 24.82 -11.04 18.93
N ASN A 109 25.70 -11.25 17.96
CA ASN A 109 27.15 -11.18 18.08
C ASN A 109 27.71 -9.80 17.66
N GLY A 110 26.87 -8.79 17.45
CA GLY A 110 27.26 -7.43 17.04
C GLY A 110 27.68 -7.27 15.57
N LYS A 111 27.75 -8.36 14.81
CA LYS A 111 27.99 -8.33 13.36
C LYS A 111 26.73 -7.90 12.62
N LYS A 112 26.87 -6.91 11.73
CA LYS A 112 25.81 -6.50 10.80
C LYS A 112 25.85 -7.37 9.56
N ILE A 113 24.72 -7.97 9.19
CA ILE A 113 24.55 -8.74 7.97
C ILE A 113 23.60 -7.99 7.06
N LYS A 114 23.98 -7.86 5.78
CA LYS A 114 23.10 -7.32 4.75
C LYS A 114 22.12 -8.41 4.32
N ILE A 115 20.83 -8.15 4.50
CA ILE A 115 19.75 -9.04 4.07
C ILE A 115 19.05 -8.39 2.87
N ASN A 116 18.91 -9.15 1.79
CA ASN A 116 18.11 -8.73 0.64
C ASN A 116 16.74 -9.39 0.74
N GLN A 117 15.67 -8.61 0.58
CA GLN A 117 14.29 -9.07 0.59
C GLN A 117 13.53 -8.54 -0.63
N LYS A 118 12.55 -9.33 -1.06
CA LYS A 118 11.56 -8.88 -2.03
C LYS A 118 10.45 -8.16 -1.27
N SER A 119 9.87 -7.15 -1.92
CA SER A 119 8.58 -6.58 -1.52
C SER A 119 7.52 -7.67 -1.33
N ILE A 120 6.55 -7.38 -0.48
CA ILE A 120 5.43 -8.27 -0.16
C ILE A 120 4.12 -7.69 -0.68
N ASP A 121 3.10 -8.53 -0.81
CA ASP A 121 1.74 -8.09 -1.11
C ASP A 121 1.19 -7.24 0.06
N ILE A 122 1.01 -5.93 -0.16
CA ILE A 122 0.52 -5.00 0.88
C ILE A 122 -0.32 -3.86 0.27
N LEU A 123 -1.36 -3.46 1.01
CA LEU A 123 -2.05 -2.18 0.79
C LEU A 123 -1.38 -1.10 1.62
N VAL A 124 -0.82 -0.13 0.92
CA VAL A 124 -0.11 1.00 1.50
C VAL A 124 -1.09 2.14 1.77
N CYS A 125 -1.04 2.67 2.98
CA CYS A 125 -1.83 3.83 3.42
C CYS A 125 -0.90 5.00 3.76
N VAL A 126 -1.48 6.20 3.86
CA VAL A 126 -0.79 7.37 4.44
C VAL A 126 -1.60 7.87 5.63
N ASN A 127 -0.96 7.93 6.79
CA ASN A 127 -1.59 8.42 8.02
C ASN A 127 -1.66 9.95 8.05
N ALA A 128 -2.39 10.50 9.02
CA ALA A 128 -2.55 11.94 9.20
C ALA A 128 -1.23 12.70 9.47
N PHE A 129 -0.15 11.99 9.84
CA PHE A 129 1.19 12.54 10.04
C PHE A 129 2.04 12.51 8.77
N LYS A 130 1.44 12.26 7.60
CA LYS A 130 2.13 12.18 6.29
C LYS A 130 3.15 11.03 6.24
N GLN A 131 2.93 9.96 7.01
CA GLN A 131 3.80 8.78 7.02
C GLN A 131 3.12 7.60 6.33
N ILE A 132 3.93 6.81 5.63
CA ILE A 132 3.47 5.54 5.08
C ILE A 132 3.13 4.59 6.23
N SER A 133 1.91 4.05 6.19
CA SER A 133 1.34 3.20 7.23
C SER A 133 0.67 1.95 6.64
N TYR A 134 0.45 0.97 7.51
CA TYR A 134 -0.45 -0.15 7.25
C TYR A 134 -1.91 0.30 7.24
N LYS A 135 -2.82 -0.60 6.84
CA LYS A 135 -4.27 -0.36 6.81
C LYS A 135 -4.86 -0.04 8.19
N ASN A 136 -4.26 -0.52 9.27
CA ASN A 136 -4.65 -0.20 10.64
C ASN A 136 -4.19 1.19 11.11
N GLY A 137 -3.43 1.94 10.27
CA GLY A 137 -2.92 3.27 10.58
C GLY A 137 -1.56 3.28 11.27
N GLU A 138 -1.02 2.13 11.66
CA GLU A 138 0.31 2.05 12.28
C GLU A 138 1.42 2.34 11.27
N PRO A 139 2.43 3.13 11.65
CA PRO A 139 3.55 3.43 10.78
C PRO A 139 4.34 2.15 10.46
N LEU A 140 4.91 2.09 9.25
CA LEU A 140 5.87 1.03 8.92
C LEU A 140 7.12 1.17 9.80
N GLU A 141 7.47 0.11 10.53
CA GLU A 141 8.57 0.13 11.50
C GLU A 141 9.98 0.10 10.88
N ASN A 142 10.11 -0.29 9.61
CA ASN A 142 11.42 -0.49 8.97
C ASN A 142 11.79 0.70 8.05
N ASN A 143 12.72 1.55 8.51
CA ASN A 143 13.15 2.76 7.80
C ASN A 143 13.73 2.48 6.40
N GLU A 144 14.56 1.44 6.24
CA GLU A 144 15.18 1.10 4.95
C GLU A 144 14.13 0.60 3.94
N PHE A 145 13.13 -0.16 4.41
CA PHE A 145 11.99 -0.54 3.58
C PHE A 145 11.09 0.65 3.25
N LYS A 146 10.84 1.54 4.21
CA LYS A 146 9.97 2.71 4.06
C LYS A 146 10.49 3.69 3.00
N GLU A 147 11.79 3.98 3.00
CA GLU A 147 12.39 4.87 2.00
C GLU A 147 12.36 4.25 0.60
N ALA A 148 12.72 2.97 0.48
CA ALA A 148 12.66 2.25 -0.79
C ALA A 148 11.23 2.17 -1.33
N LEU A 149 10.25 1.91 -0.45
CA LEU A 149 8.83 1.87 -0.78
C LEU A 149 8.33 3.25 -1.22
N LEU A 150 8.68 4.32 -0.50
CA LEU A 150 8.32 5.68 -0.88
C LEU A 150 8.85 6.03 -2.26
N GLU A 151 10.11 5.72 -2.53
CA GLU A 151 10.73 5.96 -3.83
C GLU A 151 10.06 5.15 -4.94
N PHE A 152 9.73 3.89 -4.66
CA PHE A 152 9.01 3.05 -5.61
C PHE A 152 7.63 3.63 -5.95
N ILE A 153 6.86 4.02 -4.93
CA ILE A 153 5.54 4.65 -5.12
C ILE A 153 5.67 5.97 -5.90
N PHE A 154 6.68 6.78 -5.58
CA PHE A 154 6.95 8.04 -6.25
C PHE A 154 7.32 7.87 -7.73
N LYS A 155 8.03 6.80 -8.10
CA LYS A 155 8.33 6.48 -9.51
C LYS A 155 7.12 5.91 -10.25
N ASN A 156 6.16 5.32 -9.52
CA ASN A 156 5.00 4.62 -10.06
C ASN A 156 3.69 5.36 -9.76
N GLN A 157 3.67 6.69 -9.88
CA GLN A 157 2.50 7.50 -9.48
C GLN A 157 1.24 7.16 -10.26
N ASP A 158 1.37 6.60 -11.46
CA ASP A 158 0.24 6.17 -12.29
C ASP A 158 -0.55 4.99 -11.70
N ARG A 159 0.05 4.23 -10.76
CA ARG A 159 -0.59 3.10 -10.06
C ARG A 159 -1.41 3.52 -8.84
N ILE A 160 -1.31 4.78 -8.41
CA ILE A 160 -2.02 5.30 -7.23
C ILE A 160 -3.52 5.19 -7.44
N GLY A 161 -4.24 4.68 -6.43
CA GLY A 161 -5.69 4.52 -6.47
C GLY A 161 -6.18 3.34 -7.32
N LYS A 162 -5.30 2.63 -8.05
CA LYS A 162 -5.69 1.49 -8.90
C LYS A 162 -5.69 0.19 -8.11
N ASN A 163 -6.61 -0.71 -8.46
CA ASN A 163 -6.65 -2.10 -7.97
C ASN A 163 -6.71 -2.26 -6.44
N LEU A 164 -7.15 -1.22 -5.72
CA LEU A 164 -7.25 -1.22 -4.26
C LEU A 164 -8.31 -2.19 -3.73
N ASN A 165 -9.39 -2.41 -4.50
CA ASN A 165 -10.53 -3.24 -4.11
C ASN A 165 -10.34 -4.73 -4.41
N ILE A 166 -9.26 -5.11 -5.09
CA ILE A 166 -8.99 -6.52 -5.38
C ILE A 166 -8.62 -7.21 -4.06
N PRO A 167 -9.14 -8.39 -3.72
CA PRO A 167 -8.66 -9.12 -2.54
C PRO A 167 -7.16 -9.38 -2.68
N LEU A 168 -6.38 -9.24 -1.60
CA LEU A 168 -5.01 -9.77 -1.59
C LEU A 168 -5.14 -11.29 -1.69
N SER A 169 -4.36 -11.93 -2.57
CA SER A 169 -4.23 -13.38 -2.56
C SER A 169 -3.65 -13.75 -1.21
N VAL A 170 -4.52 -14.16 -0.29
CA VAL A 170 -4.08 -14.73 0.98
C VAL A 170 -3.36 -16.01 0.61
N LYS A 171 -2.05 -15.95 0.38
CA LYS A 171 -1.21 -17.11 0.65
C LYS A 171 -1.58 -17.48 2.07
N LYS A 172 -2.21 -18.65 2.25
CA LYS A 172 -2.55 -19.20 3.56
C LYS A 172 -1.33 -18.93 4.44
N ILE A 173 -1.47 -17.98 5.37
CA ILE A 173 -0.49 -17.81 6.42
C ILE A 173 -0.53 -19.17 7.11
N GLU A 174 0.49 -20.00 6.91
CA GLU A 174 0.64 -21.20 7.70
C GLU A 174 0.55 -20.73 9.14
N LYS A 175 -0.51 -21.15 9.83
CA LYS A 175 -0.75 -20.75 11.21
C LYS A 175 0.51 -21.10 11.96
N VAL A 176 1.27 -20.09 12.38
CA VAL A 176 2.42 -20.28 13.24
C VAL A 176 1.83 -20.73 14.57
N LEU A 177 1.89 -22.04 14.81
CA LEU A 177 1.36 -22.65 16.02
C LEU A 177 1.99 -21.96 17.24
N SER A 178 1.16 -21.62 18.23
CA SER A 178 1.67 -21.08 19.49
C SER A 178 2.57 -22.12 20.17
N LEU A 179 3.41 -21.68 21.12
CA LEU A 179 4.28 -22.60 21.86
C LEU A 179 3.47 -23.72 22.54
N GLU A 180 2.28 -23.39 23.03
CA GLU A 180 1.35 -24.30 23.70
C GLU A 180 0.80 -25.35 22.73
N GLU A 181 0.39 -24.93 21.53
CA GLU A 181 -0.08 -25.85 20.48
C GLU A 181 1.01 -26.81 20.01
N LYS A 182 2.28 -26.36 19.97
CA LYS A 182 3.43 -27.23 19.65
C LYS A 182 3.66 -28.28 20.72
N ILE A 183 3.62 -27.88 22.00
CA ILE A 183 3.78 -28.80 23.14
C ILE A 183 2.66 -29.86 23.16
N GLU A 184 1.44 -29.47 22.81
CA GLU A 184 0.30 -30.40 22.79
C GLU A 184 0.44 -31.45 21.68
N ILE A 185 0.91 -31.05 20.50
CA ILE A 185 1.22 -31.97 19.39
C ILE A 185 2.36 -32.91 19.77
N GLU A 186 3.45 -32.40 20.36
CA GLU A 186 4.57 -33.23 20.83
C GLU A 186 4.10 -34.29 21.84
N LYS A 187 3.22 -33.93 22.79
CA LYS A 187 2.63 -34.89 23.74
C LYS A 187 1.80 -35.98 23.07
N ILE A 188 1.02 -35.62 22.04
CA ILE A 188 0.22 -36.58 21.27
C ILE A 188 1.14 -37.55 20.52
N GLU A 189 2.20 -37.03 19.90
CA GLU A 189 3.18 -37.84 19.17
C GLU A 189 3.97 -38.77 20.11
N GLU A 190 4.44 -38.27 21.26
CA GLU A 190 5.10 -39.07 22.29
C GLU A 190 4.19 -40.20 22.81
N THR A 191 2.92 -39.88 23.08
CA THR A 191 1.93 -40.87 23.55
C THR A 191 1.70 -41.95 22.50
N LYS A 192 1.61 -41.56 21.22
CA LYS A 192 1.47 -42.50 20.11
C LYS A 192 2.71 -43.41 19.99
N LEU A 193 3.90 -42.82 20.03
CA LEU A 193 5.17 -43.56 19.96
C LEU A 193 5.33 -44.53 21.13
N PHE A 194 4.91 -44.12 22.33
CA PHE A 194 4.90 -44.95 23.52
C PHE A 194 3.98 -46.17 23.35
N ASN A 195 2.76 -45.96 22.86
CA ASN A 195 1.81 -47.05 22.63
C ASN A 195 2.30 -48.01 21.55
N GLU A 196 2.86 -47.52 20.44
CA GLU A 196 3.45 -48.36 19.39
C GLU A 196 4.61 -49.22 19.94
N ASN A 197 5.46 -48.65 20.79
CA ASN A 197 6.56 -49.39 21.43
C ASN A 197 6.05 -50.41 22.46
N LYS A 198 5.00 -50.08 23.21
CA LYS A 198 4.34 -51.01 24.12
C LYS A 198 3.77 -52.21 23.37
N ASP A 199 3.06 -51.97 22.27
CA ASP A 199 2.48 -53.05 21.45
C ASP A 199 3.56 -53.95 20.86
N ARG A 200 4.67 -53.37 20.37
CA ARG A 200 5.84 -54.12 19.89
C ARG A 200 6.46 -54.96 21.00
N PHE A 201 6.59 -54.40 22.20
CA PHE A 201 7.15 -55.13 23.34
C PHE A 201 6.24 -56.28 23.78
N GLU A 202 4.92 -56.06 23.85
CA GLU A 202 3.96 -57.10 24.18
C GLU A 202 3.95 -58.24 23.15
N PHE A 203 4.02 -57.90 21.86
CA PHE A 203 4.15 -58.87 20.78
C PHE A 203 5.42 -59.71 20.92
N PHE A 204 6.56 -59.07 21.22
CA PHE A 204 7.83 -59.75 21.43
C PHE A 204 7.80 -60.70 22.64
N ILE A 205 7.20 -60.27 23.75
CA ILE A 205 7.05 -61.11 24.95
C ILE A 205 6.14 -62.31 24.69
N LYS A 206 5.00 -62.12 24.00
CA LYS A 206 4.11 -63.24 23.62
C LYS A 206 4.84 -64.24 22.72
N SER A 207 5.57 -63.76 21.72
CA SER A 207 6.37 -64.60 20.82
C SER A 207 7.45 -65.39 21.56
N LYS A 208 8.17 -64.77 22.51
CA LYS A 208 9.16 -65.46 23.35
C LYS A 208 8.53 -66.51 24.29
N LYS A 209 7.35 -66.23 24.86
CA LYS A 209 6.62 -67.22 25.69
C LYS A 209 6.12 -68.40 24.87
N ALA A 210 5.71 -68.19 23.63
CA ALA A 210 5.30 -69.26 22.71
C ALA A 210 6.49 -70.17 22.36
N LEU A 211 7.66 -69.60 22.07
CA LEU A 211 8.89 -70.36 21.80
C LEU A 211 9.35 -71.22 22.98
N LYS A 212 9.19 -70.75 24.22
CA LYS A 212 9.49 -71.52 25.44
C LYS A 212 8.54 -72.68 25.73
N LYS A 213 7.35 -72.73 25.11
CA LYS A 213 6.39 -73.85 25.27
C LYS A 213 6.61 -74.99 24.26
N ILE A 214 7.48 -74.78 23.26
CA ILE A 214 7.76 -75.71 22.16
C ILE A 214 9.14 -76.38 22.36
N SER A 215 9.92 -75.96 23.37
CA SER A 215 11.16 -76.61 23.84
C SER A 215 10.91 -77.44 25.08
#